data_AF-A0A327JI74-F1
#
_entry.id   AF-A0A327JI74-F1
#
_cell.length_a   1.000
_cell.length_b   1.000
_cell.length_c   1.000
_cell.angle_alpha   90.00
_cell.angle_beta   90.00
_cell.angle_gamma   90.00
#
_symmetry.space_group_name_H-M   'P 1'
#
loop_
_entity.id
_entity.type
_entity.pdbx_description
1 polymer ?
#
loop_
_entity_poly.entity_id
_entity_poly.type
_entity_poly.pdbx_seq_one_letter_code
_entity_poly.pdbx_strand_id
1 'polypeptide(L)' 'MTSLSLDTLNAAAEPDFVAALGGIFEHSPWAAEAVVAARPFGSLAALLDAMVAAVRAAGP' A
#
# COMPACT_ATOMS: atom_id res chain seq x y z
N MET A 1 5.85 -16.11 -8.99
CA MET A 1 4.94 -15.01 -8.63
C MET A 1 4.18 -15.44 -7.40
N THR A 2 4.51 -14.90 -6.23
CA THR A 2 3.79 -15.17 -4.98
C THR A 2 2.55 -14.28 -4.94
N SER A 3 1.37 -14.89 -4.92
CA SER A 3 0.11 -14.17 -4.69
C SER A 3 -0.05 -13.96 -3.18
N LEU A 4 -0.23 -12.71 -2.75
CA LEU A 4 -0.49 -12.33 -1.35
C LEU A 4 -1.96 -11.95 -1.21
N SER A 5 -2.66 -12.47 -0.19
CA SER A 5 -4.04 -12.08 0.06
C SER A 5 -4.13 -10.72 0.75
N LEU A 6 -5.24 -10.02 0.52
CA LEU A 6 -5.52 -8.74 1.17
C LEU A 6 -5.60 -8.87 2.69
N ASP A 7 -6.15 -9.97 3.20
CA ASP A 7 -6.21 -10.23 4.64
C ASP A 7 -4.82 -10.38 5.27
N THR A 8 -3.91 -11.11 4.61
CA THR A 8 -2.52 -11.23 5.08
C THR A 8 -1.83 -9.88 5.08
N LEU A 9 -2.05 -9.08 4.05
CA LEU A 9 -1.50 -7.73 3.95
C LEU A 9 -2.08 -6.78 5.03
N ASN A 10 -3.38 -6.87 5.32
CA ASN A 10 -4.05 -6.10 6.37
C ASN A 10 -3.51 -6.43 7.77
N ALA A 11 -3.13 -7.69 8.01
CA ALA A 11 -2.59 -8.16 9.28
C ALA A 11 -1.07 -8.07 9.41
N ALA A 12 -0.35 -7.78 8.32
CA ALA A 12 1.11 -7.73 8.30
C ALA A 12 1.67 -6.64 9.22
N ALA A 13 2.90 -6.82 9.70
CA ALA A 13 3.62 -5.72 10.33
C ALA A 13 3.81 -4.57 9.32
N GLU A 14 3.90 -3.34 9.80
CA GLU A 14 4.16 -2.17 8.96
C GLU A 14 5.36 -2.33 8.00
N PRO A 15 6.55 -2.79 8.43
CA PRO A 15 7.67 -2.99 7.50
C PRO A 15 7.37 -4.03 6.42
N ASP A 16 6.60 -5.08 6.74
CA ASP A 16 6.24 -6.12 5.78
C ASP A 16 5.20 -5.63 4.77
N PHE A 17 4.26 -4.79 5.21
CA PHE A 17 3.28 -4.14 4.35
C PHE A 17 3.97 -3.21 3.33
N VAL A 18 4.90 -2.38 3.81
CA VAL A 18 5.66 -1.47 2.96
C VAL A 18 6.54 -2.24 1.99
N ALA A 19 7.23 -3.31 2.45
CA ALA A 19 8.04 -4.15 1.58
C ALA A 19 7.20 -4.86 0.50
N ALA A 20 5.98 -5.30 0.82
CA ALA A 20 5.09 -5.96 -0.13
C ALA A 20 4.56 -5.03 -1.23
N LEU A 21 4.37 -3.74 -0.93
CA LEU A 21 3.77 -2.76 -1.85
C LEU A 21 4.76 -1.72 -2.42
N GLY A 22 5.97 -1.63 -1.85
CA GLY A 22 6.93 -0.56 -2.16
C GLY A 22 7.45 -0.56 -3.60
N GLY A 23 7.25 -1.66 -4.35
CA GLY A 23 7.57 -1.77 -5.76
C GLY A 23 6.43 -1.44 -6.73
N ILE A 24 5.24 -1.06 -6.24
CA ILE A 24 4.06 -0.79 -7.10
C ILE A 24 4.22 0.52 -7.86
N PHE A 25 4.74 1.55 -7.21
CA PHE A 25 4.98 2.87 -7.81
C PHE A 25 6.48 3.09 -8.00
N GLU A 26 6.89 3.42 -9.23
CA GLU A 26 8.28 3.66 -9.57
C GLU A 26 8.84 4.80 -8.71
N HIS A 27 9.99 4.54 -8.07
CA HIS A 27 10.67 5.45 -7.15
C HIS A 27 9.82 5.96 -5.96
N SER A 28 8.70 5.32 -5.65
CA SER A 28 7.74 5.83 -4.65
C SER A 28 7.33 4.78 -3.61
N PRO A 29 8.27 4.12 -2.90
CA PRO A 29 7.94 3.17 -1.83
C PRO A 29 7.16 3.84 -0.68
N TRP A 30 7.36 5.15 -0.50
CA TRP A 30 6.65 5.98 0.47
C TRP A 30 5.12 5.97 0.28
N ALA A 31 4.60 5.64 -0.90
CA ALA A 31 3.15 5.54 -1.12
C ALA A 31 2.52 4.43 -0.26
N ALA A 32 3.25 3.35 -0.01
CA ALA A 32 2.82 2.29 0.91
C ALA A 32 2.91 2.75 2.37
N GLU A 33 3.97 3.46 2.74
CA GLU A 33 4.16 4.05 4.08
C GLU A 33 3.03 5.03 4.41
N ALA A 34 2.63 5.86 3.45
CA ALA A 34 1.58 6.85 3.63
C ALA A 34 0.19 6.25 3.95
N VAL A 35 -0.06 5.00 3.54
CA VAL A 35 -1.38 4.37 3.69
C VAL A 35 -1.41 3.23 4.69
N VAL A 36 -0.27 2.84 5.28
CA VAL A 36 -0.16 1.68 6.16
C VAL A 36 -1.06 1.78 7.40
N ALA A 37 -1.31 2.99 7.89
CA ALA A 37 -2.19 3.26 9.03
C ALA A 37 -3.69 3.27 8.66
N ALA A 38 -4.04 3.29 7.37
CA ALA A 38 -5.43 3.29 6.90
C ALA A 38 -6.06 1.89 6.81
N ARG A 39 -5.27 0.85 7.11
CA ARG A 39 -5.77 -0.52 7.25
C ARG A 39 -6.84 -0.62 8.36
N PRO A 40 -7.80 -1.55 8.25
CA PRO A 40 -7.92 -2.56 7.19
C PRO A 40 -8.58 -2.03 5.91
N PHE A 41 -8.09 -2.47 4.75
CA PHE A 41 -8.73 -2.21 3.45
C PHE A 41 -9.75 -3.30 3.12
N GLY A 42 -10.94 -2.91 2.66
CA GLY A 42 -12.02 -3.83 2.31
C GLY A 42 -11.91 -4.45 0.91
N SER A 43 -11.04 -3.92 0.05
CA SER A 43 -10.78 -4.47 -1.30
C SER A 43 -9.43 -4.02 -1.83
N LEU A 44 -8.93 -4.70 -2.87
CA LEU A 44 -7.72 -4.27 -3.59
C LEU A 44 -7.91 -2.88 -4.22
N ALA A 45 -9.12 -2.58 -4.70
CA ALA A 45 -9.44 -1.26 -5.25
C ALA A 45 -9.32 -0.17 -4.18
N ALA A 46 -9.83 -0.41 -2.97
CA ALA A 46 -9.72 0.55 -1.86
C ALA A 46 -8.25 0.82 -1.47
N LEU A 47 -7.40 -0.22 -1.47
CA LEU A 47 -5.97 -0.08 -1.27
C LEU A 47 -5.31 0.76 -2.38
N LEU A 48 -5.59 0.43 -3.64
CA LEU A 48 -5.02 1.14 -4.78
C LEU A 48 -5.44 2.61 -4.78
N ASP A 49 -6.71 2.90 -4.52
CA ASP A 49 -7.24 4.26 -4.47
C ASP A 49 -6.56 5.09 -3.36
N ALA A 50 -6.33 4.49 -2.19
CA ALA A 50 -5.60 5.15 -1.10
C ALA A 50 -4.15 5.47 -1.50
N MET A 51 -3.43 4.53 -2.14
CA MET A 51 -2.06 4.76 -2.57
C MET A 51 -1.98 5.81 -3.68
N VAL A 52 -2.89 5.80 -4.65
CA VAL A 52 -2.97 6.82 -5.71
C VAL A 52 -3.28 8.19 -5.10
N ALA A 53 -4.16 8.27 -4.11
CA ALA A 53 -4.45 9.51 -3.42
C ALA A 53 -3.20 10.06 -2.68
N ALA A 54 -2.42 9.19 -2.03
CA ALA A 54 -1.15 9.58 -1.40
C ALA A 54 -0.16 10.13 -2.43
N VAL A 55 0.01 9.45 -3.58
CA VAL A 55 0.86 9.91 -4.69
C VAL A 55 0.43 11.29 -5.19
N ARG A 56 -0.86 11.48 -5.43
CA ARG A 56 -1.41 12.76 -5.89
C ARG A 56 -1.26 13.89 -4.87
N ALA A 57 -1.30 13.57 -3.57
CA ALA A 57 -1.18 14.55 -2.50
C ALA A 57 0.26 15.07 -2.31
N ALA A 58 1.29 14.32 -2.73
CA ALA A 58 2.68 14.77 -2.61
C ALA A 58 3.06 15.90 -3.57
N GLY A 59 2.25 16.16 -4.61
CA GLY A 59 2.57 17.16 -5.63
C GLY A 59 3.66 16.70 -6.61
N PRO A 60 4.00 17.54 -7.61
CA PRO A 60 5.11 17.30 -8.54
C PRO A 60 6.48 17.53 -7.91
#